data_AF-A0A353ENN1-F1
#
_entry.id   AF-A0A353ENN1-F1
#
_cell.length_a   1.000
_cell.length_b   1.000
_cell.length_c   1.000
_cell.angle_alpha   90.00
_cell.angle_beta   90.00
_cell.angle_gamma   90.00
#
_symmetry.space_group_name_H-M   'P 1'
#
loop_
_entity.id
_entity.type
_entity.pdbx_description
1 polymer ?
#
loop_
_entity_poly.entity_id
_entity_poly.type
_entity_poly.pdbx_seq_one_letter_code
_entity_poly.pdbx_strand_id
1 'polypeptide(L)'
;MKILPRHFPLSTKAASRLYWELKKRGAFCEGNYHAWPFKNFCDEELFSMALLQARYDPRLMAILVHYFRHIPVTLHPLIFKESLRKHEGLSTAAVLGEYVLDSKAPETNKELFGYLATGIKPEPLQLFYKGLYPISGSKMEEAITQPLWAFKKWGFLAADPPLLKEEEKTKRTYLYDKITRLELLKKMLQEKKETRLQNYLHLVGHGISRQQALKDLEKVPWIKKTGKNKGTIYRWKAPS
;
A
#
# COMPACT_ATOMS: atom_id res chain seq x y z
N MET A 1 3.35 23.45 -22.24
CA MET A 1 3.70 22.22 -21.48
C MET A 1 3.04 21.04 -22.19
N LYS A 2 3.82 20.10 -22.76
CA LYS A 2 3.28 19.03 -23.61
C LYS A 2 2.59 17.96 -22.74
N ILE A 3 1.43 17.51 -23.17
CA ILE A 3 0.63 16.45 -22.54
C ILE A 3 1.43 15.14 -22.60
N LEU A 4 1.75 14.53 -21.45
CA LEU A 4 2.30 13.18 -21.42
C LEU A 4 1.28 12.22 -22.10
N PRO A 5 1.69 11.28 -22.97
CA PRO A 5 0.81 10.35 -23.66
C PRO A 5 -0.25 9.73 -22.74
N ARG A 6 -1.48 9.68 -23.26
CA ARG A 6 -2.64 9.01 -22.65
C ARG A 6 -2.51 7.47 -22.62
N HIS A 7 -1.45 6.90 -23.19
CA HIS A 7 -1.28 5.46 -23.34
C HIS A 7 -0.56 4.87 -22.12
N PHE A 8 -1.37 4.39 -21.17
CA PHE A 8 -0.94 3.57 -20.05
C PHE A 8 -1.52 2.16 -20.25
N PRO A 9 -0.74 1.08 -20.01
CA PRO A 9 0.61 1.03 -19.44
C PRO A 9 1.72 1.47 -20.42
N LEU A 10 2.92 1.79 -19.88
CA LEU A 10 4.09 2.10 -20.70
C LEU A 10 4.58 0.86 -21.45
N SER A 11 5.21 1.07 -22.61
CA SER A 11 5.95 -0.01 -23.29
C SER A 11 7.13 -0.49 -22.42
N THR A 12 7.61 -1.71 -22.63
CA THR A 12 8.73 -2.28 -21.85
C THR A 12 9.98 -1.39 -21.88
N LYS A 13 10.31 -0.79 -23.03
CA LYS A 13 11.43 0.14 -23.16
C LYS A 13 11.20 1.41 -22.33
N ALA A 14 10.00 1.99 -22.40
CA ALA A 14 9.67 3.19 -21.63
C ALA A 14 9.61 2.92 -20.12
N ALA A 15 9.12 1.75 -19.70
CA ALA A 15 9.15 1.31 -18.31
C ALA A 15 10.60 1.11 -17.82
N SER A 16 11.46 0.43 -18.59
CA SER A 16 12.88 0.27 -18.23
C SER A 16 13.60 1.62 -18.12
N ARG A 17 13.25 2.55 -19.01
CA ARG A 17 13.72 3.93 -18.98
C ARG A 17 13.28 4.63 -17.69
N LEU A 18 12.02 4.48 -17.28
CA LEU A 18 11.48 5.03 -16.01
C LEU A 18 12.28 4.56 -14.80
N TYR A 19 12.56 3.26 -14.72
CA TYR A 19 13.41 2.73 -13.67
C TYR A 19 14.81 3.33 -13.68
N TRP A 20 15.43 3.53 -14.85
CA TRP A 20 16.74 4.18 -14.96
C TRP A 20 16.73 5.62 -14.40
N GLU A 21 15.68 6.39 -14.68
CA GLU A 21 15.55 7.77 -14.19
C GLU A 21 15.30 7.82 -12.67
N LEU A 22 14.54 6.87 -12.14
CA LEU A 22 14.33 6.76 -10.69
C LEU A 22 15.63 6.32 -9.98
N LYS A 23 16.38 5.38 -10.55
CA LYS A 23 17.69 4.95 -10.02
C LYS A 23 18.66 6.12 -9.90
N LYS A 24 18.69 7.01 -10.90
CA LYS A 24 19.50 8.24 -10.85
C LYS A 24 19.19 9.17 -9.68
N ARG A 25 17.97 9.11 -9.15
CA ARG A 25 17.52 9.90 -7.99
C ARG A 25 17.73 9.15 -6.68
N GLY A 26 18.25 7.92 -6.71
CA GLY A 26 18.53 7.09 -5.54
C GLY A 26 17.46 6.03 -5.25
N ALA A 27 16.47 5.84 -6.12
CA ALA A 27 15.51 4.76 -5.94
C ALA A 27 16.17 3.37 -6.07
N PHE A 28 15.76 2.44 -5.20
CA PHE A 28 16.29 1.09 -5.16
C PHE A 28 15.71 0.23 -6.30
N CYS A 29 16.25 0.41 -7.50
CA CYS A 29 15.78 -0.27 -8.70
C CYS A 29 16.86 -0.36 -9.79
N GLU A 30 16.58 -1.18 -10.81
CA GLU A 30 17.42 -1.41 -11.98
C GLU A 30 16.61 -1.09 -13.24
N GLY A 31 17.22 -0.35 -14.17
CA GLY A 31 16.61 0.03 -15.44
C GLY A 31 17.68 0.43 -16.45
N ASN A 32 17.36 0.33 -17.74
CA ASN A 32 18.29 0.61 -18.82
C ASN A 32 17.98 1.95 -19.48
N TYR A 33 19.03 2.59 -20.01
CA TYR A 33 18.86 3.76 -20.86
C TYR A 33 18.17 3.35 -22.16
N HIS A 34 17.07 4.03 -22.49
CA HIS A 34 16.45 4.00 -23.80
C HIS A 34 16.11 5.44 -24.22
N ALA A 35 15.93 5.66 -25.52
CA ALA A 35 15.38 6.92 -26.00
C ALA A 35 14.01 7.15 -25.34
N TRP A 36 13.90 8.25 -24.59
CA TRP A 36 12.70 8.59 -23.84
C TRP A 36 11.77 9.39 -24.79
N PRO A 37 10.50 8.97 -25.02
CA PRO A 37 9.63 9.66 -25.98
C PRO A 37 9.14 11.04 -25.49
N PHE A 38 9.36 11.35 -24.22
CA PHE A 38 8.96 12.60 -23.58
C PHE A 38 10.16 13.56 -23.51
N LYS A 39 9.95 14.85 -23.83
CA LYS A 39 11.03 15.85 -23.84
C LYS A 39 10.96 16.74 -22.60
N ASN A 40 12.10 16.90 -21.92
CA ASN A 40 12.32 17.82 -20.79
C ASN A 40 11.28 17.68 -19.67
N PHE A 41 11.31 16.55 -18.95
CA PHE A 41 10.46 16.36 -17.77
C PHE A 41 11.20 16.78 -16.49
N CYS A 42 10.50 17.45 -15.58
CA CYS A 42 11.02 17.74 -14.24
C CYS A 42 10.79 16.56 -13.28
N ASP A 43 11.34 16.63 -12.06
CA ASP A 43 11.21 15.54 -11.09
C ASP A 43 9.75 15.28 -10.70
N GLU A 44 8.93 16.33 -10.57
CA GLU A 44 7.50 16.21 -10.28
C GLU A 44 6.74 15.43 -11.35
N GLU A 45 7.07 15.68 -12.62
CA GLU A 45 6.49 14.94 -13.75
C GLU A 45 6.98 13.49 -13.78
N LEU A 46 8.26 13.25 -13.46
CA LEU A 46 8.80 11.89 -13.35
C LEU A 46 8.06 11.08 -12.28
N PHE A 47 7.95 11.62 -11.07
CA PHE A 47 7.29 10.91 -9.96
C PHE A 47 5.78 10.78 -10.21
N SER A 48 5.15 11.73 -10.89
CA SER A 48 3.73 11.61 -11.27
C SER A 48 3.51 10.48 -12.28
N MET A 49 4.39 10.35 -13.28
CA MET A 49 4.36 9.21 -14.21
C MET A 49 4.60 7.89 -13.47
N ALA A 50 5.55 7.87 -12.55
CA ALA A 50 5.87 6.69 -11.76
C ALA A 50 4.67 6.22 -10.94
N LEU A 51 3.98 7.15 -10.27
CA LEU A 51 2.77 6.85 -9.51
C LEU A 51 1.64 6.32 -10.39
N LEU A 52 1.47 6.88 -11.59
CA LEU A 52 0.46 6.38 -12.51
C LEU A 52 0.80 4.97 -13.03
N GLN A 53 2.08 4.70 -13.32
CA GLN A 53 2.55 3.36 -13.70
C GLN A 53 2.51 2.35 -12.55
N ALA A 54 2.58 2.79 -11.29
CA ALA A 54 2.50 1.92 -10.12
C ALA A 54 1.18 1.13 -10.04
N ARG A 55 0.13 1.60 -10.73
CA ARG A 55 -1.14 0.86 -10.90
C ARG A 55 -1.03 -0.34 -11.84
N TYR A 56 0.00 -0.41 -12.67
CA TYR A 56 0.24 -1.51 -13.62
C TYR A 56 1.47 -2.36 -13.24
N ASP A 57 2.32 -1.83 -12.36
CA ASP A 57 3.51 -2.52 -11.86
C ASP A 57 3.61 -2.39 -10.33
N PRO A 58 3.29 -3.47 -9.57
CA PRO A 58 3.33 -3.45 -8.11
C PRO A 58 4.73 -3.20 -7.55
N ARG A 59 5.77 -3.58 -8.30
CA ARG A 59 7.16 -3.37 -7.88
C ARG A 59 7.47 -1.89 -7.82
N LEU A 60 6.94 -1.12 -8.79
CA LEU A 60 7.12 0.32 -8.84
C LEU A 60 6.49 1.00 -7.62
N MET A 61 5.30 0.58 -7.19
CA MET A 61 4.70 1.10 -5.95
C MET A 61 5.61 0.87 -4.74
N ALA A 62 6.15 -0.35 -4.60
CA ALA A 62 7.07 -0.68 -3.51
C ALA A 62 8.37 0.13 -3.55
N ILE A 63 8.92 0.35 -4.74
CA ILE A 63 10.13 1.18 -4.94
C ILE A 63 9.86 2.63 -4.54
N LEU A 64 8.72 3.19 -4.92
CA LEU A 64 8.34 4.56 -4.55
C LEU A 64 8.11 4.69 -3.03
N VAL A 65 7.43 3.72 -2.42
CA VAL A 65 7.24 3.70 -0.95
C VAL A 65 8.59 3.68 -0.24
N HIS A 66 9.50 2.79 -0.66
CA HIS A 66 10.86 2.76 -0.10
C HIS A 66 11.58 4.10 -0.30
N TYR A 67 11.55 4.64 -1.52
CA TYR A 67 12.20 5.91 -1.85
C TYR A 67 11.75 7.06 -0.93
N PHE A 68 10.43 7.30 -0.84
CA PHE A 68 9.89 8.39 -0.02
C PHE A 68 9.98 8.14 1.49
N ARG A 69 10.23 6.91 1.93
CA ARG A 69 10.50 6.60 3.34
C ARG A 69 11.92 6.91 3.79
N HIS A 70 12.88 6.92 2.87
CA HIS A 70 14.30 6.99 3.23
C HIS A 70 15.02 8.21 2.65
N ILE A 71 14.57 8.72 1.51
CA ILE A 71 15.26 9.80 0.79
C ILE A 71 14.44 11.09 0.91
N PRO A 72 14.98 12.16 1.52
CA PRO A 72 14.31 13.45 1.56
C PRO A 72 14.23 14.01 0.15
N VAL A 73 13.02 14.35 -0.29
CA VAL A 73 12.81 14.92 -1.63
C VAL A 73 12.65 16.44 -1.58
N THR A 74 13.06 17.10 -2.65
CA THR A 74 12.90 18.54 -2.86
C THR A 74 11.90 18.82 -3.98
N LEU A 75 10.78 18.06 -4.00
CA LEU A 75 9.70 18.28 -4.97
C LEU A 75 8.89 19.51 -4.57
N HIS A 76 8.58 20.38 -5.54
CA HIS A 76 7.71 21.52 -5.32
C HIS A 76 6.25 21.03 -5.13
N PRO A 77 5.62 21.20 -3.95
CA PRO A 77 4.33 20.57 -3.64
C PRO A 77 3.20 20.94 -4.60
N LEU A 78 3.10 22.23 -4.95
CA LEU A 78 2.08 22.71 -5.89
C LEU A 78 2.26 22.13 -7.31
N ILE A 79 3.47 22.19 -7.86
CA ILE A 79 3.78 21.66 -9.20
C ILE A 79 3.52 20.15 -9.23
N PHE A 80 3.89 19.43 -8.17
CA PHE A 80 3.64 18.00 -8.08
C PHE A 80 2.15 17.67 -8.02
N LYS A 81 1.37 18.40 -7.20
CA LYS A 81 -0.08 18.25 -7.13
C LYS A 81 -0.76 18.51 -8.47
N GLU A 82 -0.35 19.55 -9.18
CA GLU A 82 -0.86 19.87 -10.53
C GLU A 82 -0.48 18.80 -11.56
N SER A 83 0.75 18.27 -11.48
CA SER A 83 1.18 17.16 -12.34
C SER A 83 0.35 15.90 -12.08
N LEU A 84 0.15 15.54 -10.80
CA LEU A 84 -0.70 14.42 -10.40
C LEU A 84 -2.16 14.59 -10.85
N ARG A 85 -2.73 15.80 -10.79
CA ARG A 85 -4.07 16.10 -11.30
C ARG A 85 -4.18 15.81 -12.79
N LYS A 86 -3.20 16.28 -13.58
CA LYS A 86 -3.17 16.05 -15.04
C LYS A 86 -3.09 14.56 -15.41
N HIS A 87 -2.59 13.73 -14.50
CA HIS A 87 -2.39 12.29 -14.72
C HIS A 87 -3.33 11.42 -13.89
N GLU A 88 -4.37 11.97 -13.27
CA GLU A 88 -5.29 11.21 -12.40
C GLU A 88 -4.55 10.40 -11.31
N GLY A 89 -3.38 10.88 -10.89
CA GLY A 89 -2.46 10.20 -9.99
C GLY A 89 -2.62 10.60 -8.52
N LEU A 90 -3.50 11.56 -8.22
CA LEU A 90 -3.70 12.09 -6.86
C LEU A 90 -4.08 11.00 -5.86
N SER A 91 -5.07 10.18 -6.20
CA SER A 91 -5.55 9.10 -5.32
C SER A 91 -4.47 8.02 -5.13
N THR A 92 -3.66 7.74 -6.16
CA THR A 92 -2.49 6.86 -6.04
C THR A 92 -1.41 7.44 -5.11
N ALA A 93 -1.15 8.75 -5.22
CA ALA A 93 -0.23 9.45 -4.32
C ALA A 93 -0.73 9.42 -2.87
N ALA A 94 -2.04 9.52 -2.67
CA ALA A 94 -2.65 9.45 -1.35
C ALA A 94 -2.48 8.05 -0.71
N VAL A 95 -2.69 6.97 -1.49
CA VAL A 95 -2.36 5.60 -1.06
C VAL A 95 -0.88 5.48 -0.68
N LEU A 96 0.04 5.99 -1.50
CA LEU A 96 1.46 6.00 -1.17
C LEU A 96 1.74 6.78 0.13
N GLY A 97 1.05 7.91 0.31
CA GLY A 97 1.11 8.75 1.50
C GLY A 97 0.78 8.00 2.78
N GLU A 98 -0.21 7.10 2.78
CA GLU A 98 -0.52 6.26 3.97
C GLU A 98 0.69 5.45 4.44
N TYR A 99 1.51 4.95 3.50
CA TYR A 99 2.70 4.18 3.82
C TYR A 99 3.90 5.06 4.20
N VAL A 100 3.96 6.30 3.74
CA VAL A 100 5.03 7.26 4.08
C VAL A 100 4.77 7.89 5.45
N LEU A 101 3.54 8.34 5.71
CA LEU A 101 3.17 9.03 6.95
C LEU A 101 3.29 8.13 8.19
N ASP A 102 2.98 6.85 8.06
CA ASP A 102 3.05 5.86 9.16
C ASP A 102 4.47 5.31 9.41
N SER A 103 5.50 6.02 8.95
CA SER A 103 6.89 5.54 8.99
C SER A 103 7.85 6.57 9.56
N LYS A 104 9.12 6.18 9.74
CA LYS A 104 10.22 7.08 10.10
C LYS A 104 10.71 7.91 8.89
N ALA A 105 9.80 8.30 8.00
CA ALA A 105 10.11 9.09 6.82
C ALA A 105 10.65 10.48 7.20
N PRO A 106 11.47 11.11 6.33
CA PRO A 106 11.85 12.50 6.46
C PRO A 106 10.63 13.40 6.62
N GLU A 107 10.70 14.41 7.49
CA GLU A 107 9.56 15.26 7.80
C GLU A 107 9.06 16.03 6.58
N THR A 108 9.98 16.49 5.72
CA THR A 108 9.68 17.12 4.42
C THR A 108 8.77 16.26 3.55
N ASN A 109 8.96 14.95 3.56
CA ASN A 109 8.14 14.02 2.77
C ASN A 109 6.76 13.85 3.41
N LYS A 110 6.67 13.82 4.74
CA LYS A 110 5.38 13.76 5.43
C LYS A 110 4.55 15.01 5.17
N GLU A 111 5.16 16.19 5.25
CA GLU A 111 4.51 17.46 4.93
C GLU A 111 4.01 17.46 3.47
N LEU A 112 4.84 17.00 2.54
CA LEU A 112 4.46 16.86 1.13
C LEU A 112 3.22 15.96 0.98
N PHE A 113 3.22 14.75 1.52
CA PHE A 113 2.08 13.84 1.38
C PHE A 113 0.83 14.31 2.13
N GLY A 114 0.98 14.99 3.27
CA GLY A 114 -0.13 15.67 3.95
C GLY A 114 -0.76 16.76 3.09
N TYR A 115 0.07 17.57 2.43
CA TYR A 115 -0.40 18.59 1.49
C TYR A 115 -1.10 17.98 0.25
N LEU A 116 -0.51 16.93 -0.32
CA LEU A 116 -1.08 16.25 -1.49
C LEU A 116 -2.46 15.66 -1.16
N ALA A 117 -2.61 15.00 -0.02
CA ALA A 117 -3.86 14.38 0.45
C ALA A 117 -5.01 15.38 0.66
N THR A 118 -4.69 16.66 0.88
CA THR A 118 -5.69 17.69 1.19
C THR A 118 -6.66 17.91 0.03
N GLY A 119 -7.96 17.73 0.30
CA GLY A 119 -9.04 17.96 -0.66
C GLY A 119 -9.23 16.86 -1.71
N ILE A 120 -8.53 15.73 -1.57
CA ILE A 120 -8.75 14.55 -2.42
C ILE A 120 -10.00 13.81 -1.91
N LYS A 121 -10.91 13.45 -2.82
CA LYS A 121 -12.02 12.55 -2.53
C LYS A 121 -11.62 11.11 -2.89
N PRO A 122 -12.07 10.09 -2.13
CA PRO A 122 -11.89 8.70 -2.53
C PRO A 122 -12.44 8.43 -3.93
N GLU A 123 -11.76 7.56 -4.67
CA GLU A 123 -12.23 7.11 -5.99
C GLU A 123 -13.48 6.22 -5.87
N PRO A 124 -14.26 6.07 -6.96
CA PRO A 124 -15.17 4.94 -7.10
C PRO A 124 -14.42 3.62 -6.90
N LEU A 125 -15.05 2.70 -6.17
CA LEU A 125 -14.44 1.44 -5.77
C LEU A 125 -13.92 0.66 -6.98
N GLN A 126 -12.62 0.41 -7.01
CA GLN A 126 -11.96 -0.27 -8.12
C GLN A 126 -10.71 -1.03 -7.67
N LEU A 127 -10.20 -1.96 -8.49
CA LEU A 127 -8.89 -2.55 -8.24
C LEU A 127 -7.79 -1.47 -8.35
N PHE A 128 -6.85 -1.47 -7.40
CA PHE A 128 -5.69 -0.60 -7.50
C PHE A 128 -4.81 -1.01 -8.69
N TYR A 129 -4.45 -2.30 -8.68
CA TYR A 129 -3.59 -2.97 -9.64
C TYR A 129 -4.39 -3.44 -10.85
N LYS A 130 -4.10 -2.88 -12.02
CA LYS A 130 -4.79 -3.17 -13.29
C LYS A 130 -4.06 -4.24 -14.09
N GLY A 131 -4.81 -5.21 -14.62
CA GLY A 131 -4.29 -6.23 -15.55
C GLY A 131 -3.30 -7.24 -14.94
N LEU A 132 -3.13 -7.23 -13.61
CA LEU A 132 -2.18 -8.10 -12.91
C LEU A 132 -2.78 -9.42 -12.46
N TYR A 133 -4.09 -9.46 -12.21
CA TYR A 133 -4.77 -10.67 -11.77
C TYR A 133 -5.69 -11.18 -12.87
N PRO A 134 -5.70 -12.51 -13.12
CA PRO A 134 -6.74 -13.10 -13.95
C PRO A 134 -8.10 -12.86 -13.30
N ILE A 135 -9.12 -12.64 -14.13
CA ILE A 135 -10.51 -12.51 -13.67
C ILE A 135 -10.86 -13.79 -12.89
N SER A 136 -11.39 -13.61 -11.68
CA SER A 136 -11.73 -14.71 -10.74
C SER A 136 -10.53 -15.51 -10.21
N GLY A 137 -9.30 -15.00 -10.32
CA GLY A 137 -8.14 -15.59 -9.67
C GLY A 137 -8.17 -15.42 -8.14
N SER A 138 -7.53 -16.33 -7.41
CA SER A 138 -7.44 -16.29 -5.94
C SER A 138 -6.92 -14.94 -5.40
N LYS A 139 -5.94 -14.34 -6.06
CA LYS A 139 -5.42 -13.01 -5.70
C LYS A 139 -6.42 -11.87 -5.90
N MET A 140 -7.28 -11.97 -6.92
CA MET A 140 -8.36 -10.99 -7.13
C MET A 140 -9.42 -11.14 -6.05
N GLU A 141 -9.80 -12.37 -5.71
CA GLU A 141 -10.72 -12.65 -4.60
C GLU A 141 -10.17 -12.12 -3.28
N GLU A 142 -8.89 -12.32 -3.00
CA GLU A 142 -8.22 -11.79 -1.81
C GLU A 142 -8.23 -10.26 -1.79
N ALA A 143 -7.92 -9.60 -2.92
CA ALA A 143 -7.97 -8.14 -3.03
C ALA A 143 -9.37 -7.55 -2.77
N ILE A 144 -10.43 -8.28 -3.13
CA ILE A 144 -11.83 -7.87 -2.94
C ILE A 144 -12.29 -8.14 -1.50
N THR A 145 -11.98 -9.31 -0.97
CA THR A 145 -12.47 -9.77 0.34
C THR A 145 -11.65 -9.24 1.50
N GLN A 146 -10.35 -9.02 1.29
CA GLN A 146 -9.40 -8.61 2.33
C GLN A 146 -8.55 -7.42 1.88
N PRO A 147 -9.15 -6.32 1.40
CA PRO A 147 -8.39 -5.15 1.00
C PRO A 147 -7.71 -4.51 2.21
N LEU A 148 -6.50 -4.01 2.00
CA LEU A 148 -5.81 -3.18 2.96
C LEU A 148 -6.51 -1.81 3.05
N TRP A 149 -6.66 -1.33 4.28
CA TRP A 149 -7.26 -0.04 4.62
C TRP A 149 -6.61 1.12 3.88
N ALA A 150 -5.28 1.12 3.72
CA ALA A 150 -4.57 2.16 2.99
C ALA A 150 -5.07 2.31 1.55
N PHE A 151 -5.47 1.22 0.90
CA PHE A 151 -6.09 1.26 -0.43
C PHE A 151 -7.59 1.58 -0.33
N LYS A 152 -8.30 0.88 0.56
CA LYS A 152 -9.76 0.99 0.72
C LYS A 152 -10.22 2.41 1.05
N LYS A 153 -9.47 3.11 1.91
CA LYS A 153 -9.72 4.52 2.29
C LYS A 153 -9.82 5.45 1.09
N TRP A 154 -9.05 5.16 0.03
CA TRP A 154 -8.96 5.97 -1.18
C TRP A 154 -9.74 5.39 -2.37
N GLY A 155 -10.64 4.42 -2.13
CA GLY A 155 -11.49 3.84 -3.18
C GLY A 155 -10.85 2.67 -3.93
N PHE A 156 -9.79 2.08 -3.39
CA PHE A 156 -9.06 1.01 -4.07
C PHE A 156 -9.10 -0.33 -3.33
N LEU A 157 -9.01 -1.41 -4.12
CA LEU A 157 -8.92 -2.79 -3.64
C LEU A 157 -7.54 -3.37 -3.97
N ALA A 158 -6.81 -3.76 -2.93
CA ALA A 158 -5.54 -4.50 -3.00
C ALA A 158 -5.26 -5.15 -1.64
N ALA A 159 -4.79 -6.40 -1.64
CA ALA A 159 -4.44 -7.15 -0.42
C ALA A 159 -2.93 -7.16 -0.13
N ASP A 160 -2.09 -6.91 -1.15
CA ASP A 160 -0.64 -6.93 -1.04
C ASP A 160 -0.09 -5.55 -0.65
N PRO A 161 0.67 -5.42 0.46
CA PRO A 161 1.30 -4.17 0.83
C PRO A 161 2.46 -3.87 -0.14
N PRO A 162 2.61 -2.61 -0.60
CA PRO A 162 3.68 -2.23 -1.52
C PRO A 162 5.01 -2.05 -0.77
N LEU A 163 5.62 -3.15 -0.34
CA LEU A 163 6.88 -3.15 0.39
C LEU A 163 7.96 -3.92 -0.37
N LEU A 164 9.22 -3.52 -0.24
CA LEU A 164 10.33 -4.33 -0.71
C LEU A 164 10.50 -5.57 0.18
N LYS A 165 10.97 -6.69 -0.37
CA LYS A 165 11.13 -7.97 0.36
C LYS A 165 11.92 -7.85 1.67
N GLU A 166 12.90 -6.95 1.72
CA GLU A 166 13.72 -6.68 2.91
C GLU A 166 12.90 -5.98 4.01
N GLU A 167 12.00 -5.09 3.62
CA GLU A 167 11.04 -4.44 4.51
C GLU A 167 9.89 -5.39 4.90
N GLU A 168 9.47 -6.29 4.01
CA GLU A 168 8.43 -7.29 4.32
C GLU A 168 8.84 -8.26 5.43
N LYS A 169 10.14 -8.56 5.59
CA LYS A 169 10.61 -9.46 6.65
C LYS A 169 10.61 -8.80 8.03
N THR A 170 10.75 -7.47 8.06
CA THR A 170 10.99 -6.71 9.30
C THR A 170 9.80 -5.85 9.71
N LYS A 171 8.95 -5.48 8.74
CA LYS A 171 7.87 -4.49 8.87
C LYS A 171 6.69 -4.86 7.95
N ARG A 172 6.18 -6.10 8.04
CA ARG A 172 4.79 -6.31 7.63
C ARG A 172 3.98 -5.37 8.52
N THR A 173 3.35 -4.38 7.90
CA THR A 173 2.38 -3.51 8.56
C THR A 173 1.16 -3.54 7.65
N TYR A 174 0.40 -4.64 7.71
CA TYR A 174 -0.86 -4.69 6.97
C TYR A 174 -1.86 -3.81 7.70
N LEU A 175 -2.06 -2.62 7.15
CA LEU A 175 -3.06 -1.69 7.67
C LEU A 175 -4.43 -2.25 7.30
N TYR A 176 -5.03 -3.11 8.13
CA TYR A 176 -6.39 -3.62 7.95
C TYR A 176 -7.39 -2.81 8.78
N ASP A 177 -8.57 -2.54 8.21
CA ASP A 177 -9.67 -1.95 8.96
C ASP A 177 -10.28 -2.96 9.95
N LYS A 178 -11.07 -2.47 10.91
CA LYS A 178 -11.61 -3.30 11.98
C LYS A 178 -12.44 -4.49 11.45
N ILE A 179 -13.21 -4.29 10.39
CA ILE A 179 -14.09 -5.33 9.83
C ILE A 179 -13.22 -6.44 9.25
N THR A 180 -12.29 -6.08 8.37
CA THR A 180 -11.37 -7.05 7.75
C THR A 180 -10.54 -7.80 8.78
N ARG A 181 -10.06 -7.11 9.84
CA ARG A 181 -9.33 -7.77 10.93
C ARG A 181 -10.15 -8.81 11.69
N LEU A 182 -11.44 -8.54 11.91
CA LEU A 182 -12.33 -9.46 12.60
C LEU A 182 -12.73 -10.66 11.72
N GLU A 183 -12.88 -10.45 10.41
CA GLU A 183 -13.12 -11.53 9.45
C GLU A 183 -11.91 -12.48 9.34
N LEU A 184 -10.69 -11.93 9.24
CA LEU A 184 -9.45 -12.70 9.28
C LEU A 184 -9.35 -13.52 10.57
N LEU A 185 -9.61 -12.89 11.72
CA LEU A 185 -9.61 -13.56 13.02
C LEU A 185 -10.65 -14.70 13.08
N LYS A 186 -11.86 -14.46 12.55
CA LYS A 186 -12.94 -15.45 12.47
C LYS A 186 -12.50 -16.66 11.66
N LYS A 187 -11.98 -16.44 10.45
CA LYS A 187 -11.49 -17.50 9.56
C LYS A 187 -10.38 -18.33 10.22
N MET A 188 -9.37 -17.67 10.79
CA MET A 188 -8.28 -18.34 11.51
C MET A 188 -8.80 -19.24 12.64
N LEU A 189 -9.76 -18.75 13.44
CA LEU A 189 -10.31 -19.51 14.56
C LEU A 189 -11.27 -20.62 14.13
N GLN A 190 -11.98 -20.46 13.01
CA GLN A 190 -12.80 -21.54 12.45
C GLN A 190 -11.95 -22.71 11.97
N GLU A 191 -10.80 -22.43 11.35
CA GLU A 191 -9.82 -23.40 10.84
C GLU A 191 -9.02 -24.07 11.97
N LYS A 192 -8.37 -23.27 12.84
CA LYS A 192 -7.44 -23.79 13.86
C LYS A 192 -8.08 -24.10 15.21
N LYS A 193 -9.34 -23.73 15.42
CA LYS A 193 -10.11 -23.80 16.69
C LYS A 193 -9.56 -22.94 17.84
N GLU A 194 -8.25 -22.73 17.90
CA GLU A 194 -7.60 -21.89 18.90
C GLU A 194 -6.46 -21.05 18.33
N THR A 195 -6.16 -19.93 19.01
CA THR A 195 -5.09 -19.02 18.63
C THR A 195 -4.47 -18.36 19.86
N ARG A 196 -3.33 -17.70 19.64
CA ARG A 196 -2.63 -16.86 20.62
C ARG A 196 -2.51 -15.45 20.08
N LEU A 197 -2.29 -14.49 20.98
CA LEU A 197 -2.08 -13.09 20.60
C LEU A 197 -1.00 -12.91 19.52
N GLN A 198 0.12 -13.63 19.62
CA GLN A 198 1.19 -13.56 18.62
C GLN A 198 0.77 -14.08 17.25
N ASN A 199 -0.02 -15.16 17.22
CA ASN A 199 -0.54 -15.71 15.96
C ASN A 199 -1.48 -14.70 15.29
N TYR A 200 -2.31 -14.00 16.08
CA TYR A 200 -3.19 -12.96 15.56
C TYR A 200 -2.41 -11.74 15.06
N LEU A 201 -1.41 -11.27 15.82
CA LEU A 201 -0.51 -10.20 15.38
C LEU A 201 0.22 -10.56 14.08
N HIS A 202 0.64 -11.82 13.92
CA HIS A 202 1.25 -12.30 12.69
C HIS A 202 0.25 -12.35 11.53
N LEU A 203 -1.00 -12.77 11.79
CA LEU A 203 -2.07 -12.82 10.79
C LEU A 203 -2.37 -11.45 10.19
N VAL A 204 -2.46 -10.42 11.03
CA VAL A 204 -2.64 -9.02 10.59
C VAL A 204 -1.31 -8.34 10.25
N GLY A 205 -0.25 -9.16 10.07
CA GLY A 205 1.17 -8.81 10.04
C GLY A 205 1.46 -7.46 10.66
N HIS A 206 1.38 -7.42 11.99
CA HIS A 206 1.80 -6.36 12.90
C HIS A 206 1.27 -4.94 12.59
N GLY A 207 0.23 -4.81 11.77
CA GLY A 207 -0.38 -3.52 11.43
C GLY A 207 -1.19 -2.85 12.55
N ILE A 208 -1.29 -3.48 13.71
CA ILE A 208 -1.98 -2.93 14.88
C ILE A 208 -1.14 -3.09 16.14
N SER A 209 -1.36 -2.21 17.12
CA SER A 209 -0.72 -2.30 18.43
C SER A 209 -1.18 -3.56 19.18
N ARG A 210 -0.33 -4.05 20.08
CA ARG A 210 -0.66 -5.16 20.99
C ARG A 210 -1.95 -4.91 21.77
N GLN A 211 -2.17 -3.67 22.21
CA GLN A 211 -3.38 -3.28 22.94
C GLN A 211 -4.63 -3.37 22.06
N GLN A 212 -4.54 -2.96 20.79
CA GLN A 212 -5.66 -3.09 19.87
C GLN A 212 -5.95 -4.57 19.56
N ALA A 213 -4.92 -5.38 19.36
CA ALA A 213 -5.09 -6.82 19.13
C ALA A 213 -5.76 -7.53 20.32
N LEU A 214 -5.40 -7.15 21.55
CA LEU A 214 -6.07 -7.64 22.76
C LEU A 214 -7.54 -7.21 22.81
N LYS A 215 -7.84 -5.94 22.50
CA LYS A 215 -9.23 -5.46 22.42
C LYS A 215 -10.04 -6.25 21.39
N ASP A 216 -9.47 -6.52 20.22
CA ASP A 216 -10.13 -7.30 19.16
C ASP A 216 -10.35 -8.77 19.62
N LEU A 217 -9.43 -9.38 20.36
CA LEU A 217 -9.59 -10.74 20.88
C LEU A 217 -10.57 -10.86 22.07
N GLU A 218 -10.65 -9.84 22.92
CA GLU A 218 -11.43 -9.88 24.17
C GLU A 218 -12.86 -9.38 24.02
N LYS A 219 -13.14 -8.48 23.07
CA LYS A 219 -14.48 -7.89 22.88
C LYS A 219 -15.40 -8.69 21.98
N VAL A 220 -14.92 -9.82 21.44
CA VAL A 220 -15.64 -10.58 20.42
C VAL A 220 -16.43 -11.71 21.08
N PRO A 221 -17.75 -11.80 20.85
CA PRO A 221 -18.63 -12.72 21.60
C PRO A 221 -18.40 -14.21 21.26
N TRP A 222 -17.86 -14.50 20.08
CA TRP A 222 -17.55 -15.85 19.60
C TRP A 222 -16.14 -16.33 19.98
N ILE A 223 -15.47 -15.65 20.91
CA ILE A 223 -14.15 -16.06 21.44
C ILE A 223 -14.24 -16.33 22.93
N LYS A 224 -13.68 -17.46 23.38
CA LYS A 224 -13.48 -17.79 24.80
C LYS A 224 -12.00 -17.69 25.15
N LYS A 225 -11.66 -16.84 26.11
CA LYS A 225 -10.32 -16.74 26.69
C LYS A 225 -10.13 -17.83 27.74
N THR A 226 -8.99 -18.52 27.68
CA THR A 226 -8.58 -19.57 28.63
C THR A 226 -7.11 -19.37 29.02
N GLY A 227 -6.74 -19.75 30.25
CA GLY A 227 -5.37 -19.56 30.78
C GLY A 227 -5.09 -18.15 31.32
N LYS A 228 -3.92 -17.99 31.95
CA LYS A 228 -3.44 -16.70 32.50
C LYS A 228 -2.08 -16.32 31.88
N ASN A 229 -1.85 -15.01 31.72
CA ASN A 229 -0.57 -14.44 31.29
C ASN A 229 0.00 -15.06 30.00
N LYS A 230 1.21 -15.62 30.04
CA LYS A 230 1.89 -16.23 28.87
C LYS A 230 1.18 -17.48 28.34
N GLY A 231 0.34 -18.13 29.14
CA GLY A 231 -0.47 -19.30 28.75
C GLY A 231 -1.86 -18.95 28.21
N THR A 232 -2.13 -17.68 27.90
CA THR A 232 -3.45 -17.25 27.40
C THR A 232 -3.70 -17.82 26.00
N ILE A 233 -4.80 -18.55 25.85
CA ILE A 233 -5.29 -19.13 24.59
C ILE A 233 -6.71 -18.61 24.34
N TYR A 234 -6.98 -18.23 23.09
CA TYR A 234 -8.28 -17.76 22.63
C TYR A 234 -8.89 -18.85 21.74
N ARG A 235 -10.09 -19.32 22.11
CA ARG A 235 -10.76 -20.44 21.44
C ARG A 235 -12.04 -19.99 20.76
N TRP A 236 -12.36 -20.61 19.62
CA TRP A 236 -13.65 -20.45 18.97
C TRP A 236 -14.78 -20.93 19.89
N LYS A 237 -15.69 -20.03 20.23
CA LYS A 237 -16.98 -20.37 20.84
C LYS A 237 -18.00 -20.33 19.71
N ALA A 238 -18.48 -21.50 19.29
CA ALA A 238 -19.55 -21.55 18.30
C ALA A 238 -20.71 -20.67 18.78
N PRO A 239 -21.27 -19.80 17.92
CA PRO A 239 -22.48 -19.07 18.27
C PRO A 239 -23.57 -20.11 18.58
N SER A 240 -24.07 -20.03 19.81
CA SER A 240 -25.24 -20.78 20.30
C SER A 240 -26.51 -20.26 19.65
#